data_AF-A0A4Q5YBR9-F1
#
_entry.id   AF-A0A4Q5YBR9-F1
#
_cell.length_a   1.000
_cell.length_b   1.000
_cell.length_c   1.000
_cell.angle_alpha   90.00
_cell.angle_beta   90.00
_cell.angle_gamma   90.00
#
_symmetry.space_group_name_H-M   'P 1'
#
loop_
_entity.id
_entity.type
_entity.pdbx_description
1 polymer ?
#
loop_
_entity_poly.entity_id
_entity_poly.type
_entity_poly.pdbx_seq_one_letter_code
_entity_poly.pdbx_strand_id
1 'polypeptide(L)'
;MKIDREQSEFLDETISRWEEEQLLDPATADKLRNSYESKAFDWRRLAQIAFWVAMACGVIGLGALLVDDDILDYFRVPYETPDAVIAALSAIAAGWIFQFAYRRKKKEPQKIFSNEAVTFTAVMLTANAIAYLGKTLGGSSQHFSLLILLSVVVYGILAMVFHSKLIWIFTLLSIGAWFGTETGYLSRGNWYFMGMNYPLRFVFFGLLIVLAGKWMDRGKRMKEFANVTYIAGMAYLFISLWLLSVFGNFGSLESWYNVPQ
;
A
#
# COMPACT_ATOMS: atom_id res chain seq x y z
N MET A 1 30.83 10.42 -19.01
CA MET A 1 29.66 10.63 -18.10
C MET A 1 28.95 9.30 -17.88
N LYS A 2 28.50 8.96 -16.66
CA LYS A 2 27.80 7.69 -16.40
C LYS A 2 26.29 7.87 -16.50
N ILE A 3 25.66 7.25 -17.48
CA ILE A 3 24.24 7.40 -17.80
C ILE A 3 23.51 6.06 -17.66
N ASP A 4 22.20 6.11 -17.43
CA ASP A 4 21.38 4.89 -17.31
C ASP A 4 21.23 4.21 -18.68
N ARG A 5 20.91 2.91 -18.70
CA ARG A 5 20.87 2.11 -19.94
C ARG A 5 19.88 2.63 -20.97
N GLU A 6 18.68 3.05 -20.55
CA GLU A 6 17.69 3.69 -21.44
C GLU A 6 18.23 4.97 -22.07
N GLN A 7 19.01 5.75 -21.32
CA GLN A 7 19.61 6.99 -21.82
C GLN A 7 20.78 6.70 -22.77
N SER A 8 21.54 5.62 -22.54
CA SER A 8 22.59 5.22 -23.48
C SER A 8 22.00 4.69 -24.78
N GLU A 9 20.98 3.83 -24.72
CA GLU A 9 20.27 3.34 -25.90
C GLU A 9 19.67 4.50 -26.71
N PHE A 10 19.03 5.48 -26.05
CA PHE A 10 18.51 6.67 -26.71
C PHE A 10 19.61 7.54 -27.36
N LEU A 11 20.75 7.73 -26.68
CA LEU A 11 21.87 8.50 -27.23
C LEU A 11 22.53 7.78 -28.40
N ASP A 12 22.71 6.46 -28.32
CA ASP A 12 23.25 5.64 -29.40
C ASP A 12 22.34 5.73 -30.64
N GLU A 13 21.02 5.63 -30.47
CA GLU A 13 20.04 5.76 -31.55
C GLU A 13 20.05 7.17 -32.15
N THR A 14 20.10 8.21 -31.30
CA THR A 14 20.13 9.62 -31.74
C THR A 14 21.40 9.94 -32.51
N ILE A 15 22.57 9.49 -32.02
CA ILE A 15 23.86 9.72 -32.69
C ILE A 15 23.90 8.99 -34.04
N SER A 16 23.38 7.76 -34.09
CA SER A 16 23.30 6.99 -35.34
C SER A 16 22.40 7.67 -36.37
N ARG A 17 21.26 8.21 -35.93
CA ARG A 17 20.36 8.98 -36.81
C ARG A 17 21.00 10.28 -37.32
N TRP A 18 21.75 10.99 -36.49
CA TRP A 18 22.47 12.20 -36.91
C TRP A 18 23.65 11.91 -37.84
N GLU A 19 24.26 10.73 -37.71
CA GLU A 19 25.28 10.23 -38.63
C GLU A 19 24.64 9.88 -39.99
N GLU A 20 23.48 9.22 -40.01
CA GLU A 20 22.70 8.91 -41.23
C GLU A 20 22.18 10.17 -41.94
N GLU A 21 21.70 11.17 -41.19
CA GLU A 21 21.19 12.44 -41.72
C GLU A 21 22.32 13.42 -42.13
N GLN A 22 23.59 12.99 -42.09
CA GLN A 22 24.79 13.80 -42.38
C GLN A 22 24.94 15.07 -41.54
N LEU A 23 24.33 15.11 -40.36
CA LEU A 23 24.44 16.22 -39.41
C LEU A 23 25.74 16.14 -38.58
N LEU A 24 26.35 14.96 -38.51
CA LEU A 24 27.62 14.69 -37.82
C LEU A 24 28.59 13.95 -38.74
N ASP A 25 29.89 14.26 -38.62
CA ASP A 25 30.92 13.43 -39.24
C ASP A 25 31.17 12.16 -38.41
N PRO A 26 31.66 11.07 -39.03
CA PRO A 26 31.88 9.80 -38.32
C PRO A 26 32.86 9.94 -37.14
N ALA A 27 33.86 10.83 -37.25
CA ALA A 27 34.85 11.03 -36.19
C ALA A 27 34.24 11.73 -34.95
N THR A 28 33.31 12.67 -35.14
CA THR A 28 32.58 13.31 -34.04
C THR A 28 31.53 12.37 -33.46
N ALA A 29 30.87 11.54 -34.27
CA ALA A 29 29.94 10.52 -33.80
C ALA A 29 30.63 9.52 -32.85
N ASP A 30 31.80 9.01 -33.23
CA ASP A 30 32.60 8.12 -32.37
C ASP A 30 33.09 8.82 -31.10
N LYS A 31 33.47 10.10 -31.20
CA LYS A 31 33.87 10.89 -30.02
C LYS A 31 32.70 11.09 -29.05
N LEU A 32 31.47 11.24 -29.56
CA LEU A 32 30.26 11.38 -28.75
C LEU A 32 29.87 10.05 -28.09
N ARG A 33 29.88 8.93 -28.83
CA ARG A 33 29.63 7.58 -28.28
C ARG A 33 30.62 7.24 -27.15
N ASN A 34 31.90 7.61 -27.33
CA ASN A 34 32.93 7.40 -26.31
C ASN A 34 32.92 8.41 -25.14
N SER A 35 32.07 9.44 -25.19
CA SER A 35 31.99 10.47 -24.13
C SER A 35 31.17 10.02 -22.91
N TYR A 36 30.36 8.97 -23.06
CA TYR A 36 29.55 8.38 -22.00
C TYR A 36 29.82 6.90 -21.81
N GLU A 37 29.50 6.44 -20.61
CA GLU A 37 29.64 5.04 -20.19
C GLU A 37 28.27 4.60 -19.65
N SER A 38 27.73 3.53 -20.20
CA SER A 38 26.44 2.98 -19.76
C SER A 38 26.61 2.33 -18.39
N LYS A 39 25.78 2.72 -17.41
CA LYS A 39 25.73 2.01 -16.13
C LYS A 39 25.16 0.61 -16.36
N ALA A 40 25.95 -0.40 -16.04
CA ALA A 40 25.59 -1.79 -16.26
C ALA A 40 24.33 -2.26 -15.49
N PHE A 41 24.01 -1.66 -14.33
CA PHE A 41 22.83 -2.09 -13.53
C PHE A 41 22.33 -1.03 -12.53
N ASP A 42 21.02 -0.81 -12.48
CA ASP A 42 20.36 0.10 -11.53
C ASP A 42 20.05 -0.59 -10.19
N TRP A 43 21.08 -0.70 -9.35
CA TRP A 43 20.97 -1.25 -7.99
C TRP A 43 19.93 -0.54 -7.12
N ARG A 44 19.61 0.72 -7.38
CA ARG A 44 18.64 1.49 -6.60
C ARG A 44 17.22 1.04 -6.90
N ARG A 45 16.87 0.84 -8.18
CA ARG A 45 15.56 0.28 -8.58
C ARG A 45 15.40 -1.14 -8.05
N LEU A 46 16.43 -1.99 -8.16
CA LEU A 46 16.38 -3.35 -7.61
C LEU A 46 16.11 -3.32 -6.10
N ALA A 47 16.88 -2.52 -5.36
CA ALA A 47 16.70 -2.38 -3.92
C ALA A 47 15.30 -1.89 -3.56
N GLN A 48 14.75 -0.93 -4.30
CA GLN A 48 13.40 -0.44 -4.10
C GLN A 48 12.36 -1.55 -4.30
N ILE A 49 12.41 -2.29 -5.41
CA ILE A 49 11.45 -3.36 -5.69
C ILE A 49 11.56 -4.47 -4.66
N ALA A 50 12.78 -4.94 -4.33
CA ALA A 50 13.01 -5.95 -3.30
C ALA A 50 12.41 -5.54 -1.96
N PHE A 51 12.51 -4.25 -1.64
CA PHE A 51 11.97 -3.67 -0.43
C PHE A 51 10.43 -3.65 -0.41
N TRP A 52 9.79 -3.27 -1.52
CA TRP A 52 8.33 -3.37 -1.67
C TRP A 52 7.82 -4.81 -1.59
N VAL A 53 8.53 -5.75 -2.22
CA VAL A 53 8.22 -7.19 -2.15
C VAL A 53 8.35 -7.69 -0.71
N ALA A 54 9.42 -7.34 0.00
CA ALA A 54 9.59 -7.72 1.40
C ALA A 54 8.46 -7.18 2.29
N MET A 55 8.02 -5.94 2.07
CA MET A 55 6.86 -5.39 2.78
C MET A 55 5.57 -6.16 2.46
N ALA A 56 5.32 -6.48 1.19
CA ALA A 56 4.16 -7.28 0.79
C ALA A 56 4.16 -8.66 1.44
N CYS A 57 5.30 -9.36 1.42
CA CYS A 57 5.49 -10.62 2.13
C CYS A 57 5.27 -10.48 3.64
N GLY A 58 5.72 -9.37 4.24
CA GLY A 58 5.47 -9.07 5.65
C GLY A 58 3.98 -8.94 5.98
N VAL A 59 3.21 -8.25 5.13
CA VAL A 59 1.75 -8.13 5.29
C VAL A 59 1.07 -9.50 5.16
N ILE A 60 1.44 -10.29 4.14
CA ILE A 60 0.89 -11.62 3.91
C ILE A 60 1.22 -12.57 5.07
N GLY A 61 2.47 -12.56 5.53
CA GLY A 61 2.93 -13.38 6.64
C GLY A 61 2.20 -13.05 7.95
N LEU A 62 2.03 -11.76 8.25
CA LEU A 62 1.24 -11.33 9.41
C LEU A 62 -0.23 -11.73 9.28
N GLY A 63 -0.82 -11.56 8.09
CA GLY A 63 -2.20 -11.97 7.81
C GLY A 63 -2.40 -13.47 8.00
N ALA A 64 -1.51 -14.29 7.46
CA ALA A 64 -1.54 -15.74 7.62
C ALA A 64 -1.44 -16.16 9.09
N LEU A 65 -0.51 -15.56 9.84
CA LEU A 65 -0.34 -15.82 11.28
C LEU A 65 -1.59 -15.48 12.10
N LEU A 66 -2.33 -14.44 11.73
CA LEU A 66 -3.52 -14.01 12.47
C LEU A 66 -4.76 -14.87 12.20
N VAL A 67 -4.81 -15.52 11.03
CA VAL A 67 -5.93 -16.38 10.56
C VAL A 67 -5.77 -17.82 11.03
N ASP A 68 -4.53 -18.31 11.13
CA ASP A 68 -4.24 -19.72 11.42
C ASP A 68 -4.15 -19.95 12.94
N ASP A 69 -5.23 -20.46 13.52
CA ASP A 69 -5.30 -20.78 14.95
C ASP A 69 -4.35 -21.92 15.35
N ASP A 70 -4.01 -22.85 14.43
CA ASP A 70 -3.08 -23.97 14.72
C ASP A 70 -1.63 -23.47 14.87
N ILE A 71 -1.21 -22.53 14.02
CA ILE A 71 0.11 -21.88 14.16
C ILE A 71 0.16 -21.07 15.45
N LEU A 72 -0.91 -20.35 15.79
CA LEU A 72 -1.00 -19.57 17.02
C LEU A 72 -0.94 -20.46 18.26
N ASP A 73 -1.60 -21.62 18.23
CA ASP A 73 -1.58 -22.59 19.31
C ASP A 73 -0.19 -23.21 19.49
N TYR A 74 0.58 -23.42 18.41
CA TYR A 74 1.99 -23.83 18.52
C TYR A 74 2.86 -22.83 19.31
N PHE A 75 2.60 -21.52 19.18
CA PHE A 75 3.25 -20.48 19.97
C PHE A 75 2.72 -20.36 21.41
N ARG A 76 1.50 -20.84 21.69
CA ARG A 76 0.89 -20.81 23.04
C ARG A 76 1.42 -21.90 23.97
N VAL A 77 2.05 -22.96 23.45
CA VAL A 77 2.41 -24.15 24.24
C VAL A 77 3.47 -23.95 25.35
N PRO A 78 4.24 -22.83 25.46
CA PRO A 78 4.94 -22.52 26.71
C PRO A 78 4.30 -21.42 27.59
N TYR A 79 3.35 -20.63 27.08
CA TYR A 79 2.75 -19.51 27.82
C TYR A 79 1.27 -19.33 27.43
N GLU A 80 0.37 -19.54 28.39
CA GLU A 80 -1.03 -19.05 28.36
C GLU A 80 -1.05 -17.51 28.36
N THR A 81 -0.49 -16.89 27.33
CA THR A 81 -0.37 -15.45 27.24
C THR A 81 -1.71 -14.89 26.82
N PRO A 82 -2.40 -14.09 27.67
CA PRO A 82 -3.68 -13.52 27.28
C PRO A 82 -3.51 -12.64 26.03
N ASP A 83 -4.47 -12.69 25.10
CA ASP A 83 -4.45 -11.87 23.89
C ASP A 83 -4.26 -10.37 24.22
N ALA A 84 -4.68 -9.93 25.41
CA ALA A 84 -4.53 -8.55 25.90
C ALA A 84 -3.07 -8.19 26.18
N VAL A 85 -2.28 -9.16 26.65
CA VAL A 85 -0.85 -8.99 26.87
C VAL A 85 -0.14 -8.88 25.52
N ILE A 86 -0.52 -9.70 24.54
CA ILE A 86 0.03 -9.63 23.17
C ILE A 86 -0.29 -8.28 22.54
N ALA A 87 -1.53 -7.79 22.68
CA ALA A 87 -1.94 -6.47 22.21
C ALA A 87 -1.13 -5.34 22.87
N ALA A 88 -0.99 -5.37 24.19
CA ALA A 88 -0.25 -4.36 24.95
C ALA A 88 1.25 -4.36 24.61
N LEU A 89 1.89 -5.53 24.57
CA LEU A 89 3.29 -5.66 24.19
C LEU A 89 3.54 -5.17 22.76
N SER A 90 2.65 -5.53 21.82
CA SER A 90 2.72 -5.07 20.43
C SER A 90 2.58 -3.56 20.34
N ALA A 91 1.65 -2.96 21.09
CA ALA A 91 1.46 -1.50 21.12
C ALA A 91 2.67 -0.75 21.70
N ILE A 92 3.24 -1.26 22.81
CA ILE A 92 4.45 -0.68 23.43
C ILE A 92 5.64 -0.78 22.47
N ALA A 93 5.84 -1.96 21.87
CA ALA A 93 6.90 -2.18 20.89
C ALA A 93 6.71 -1.27 19.65
N ALA A 94 5.49 -1.13 19.13
CA ALA A 94 5.19 -0.22 18.03
C ALA A 94 5.56 1.23 18.39
N GLY A 95 5.16 1.72 19.57
CA GLY A 95 5.50 3.05 20.05
C GLY A 95 7.01 3.28 20.15
N TRP A 96 7.75 2.29 20.68
CA TRP A 96 9.21 2.34 20.76
C TRP A 96 9.87 2.37 19.38
N ILE A 97 9.42 1.52 18.45
CA ILE A 97 9.95 1.50 17.07
C ILE A 97 9.58 2.77 16.32
N PHE A 98 8.39 3.35 16.48
CA PHE A 98 8.05 4.65 15.88
C PHE A 98 8.99 5.75 16.36
N GLN A 99 9.27 5.80 17.67
CA GLN A 99 10.19 6.77 18.22
C GLN A 99 11.62 6.56 17.71
N PHE A 100 12.05 5.30 17.60
CA PHE A 100 13.33 4.95 17.00
C PHE A 100 13.39 5.34 15.51
N ALA A 101 12.35 5.06 14.74
CA ALA A 101 12.22 5.40 13.32
C ALA A 101 12.34 6.92 13.11
N TYR A 102 11.69 7.71 13.98
CA TYR A 102 11.75 9.16 13.93
C TYR A 102 13.14 9.70 14.22
N ARG A 103 13.78 9.21 15.29
CA ARG A 103 15.17 9.57 15.62
C ARG A 103 16.14 9.19 14.50
N ARG A 104 15.94 8.02 13.88
CA ARG A 104 16.75 7.54 12.77
C ARG A 104 16.58 8.38 11.51
N LYS A 105 15.34 8.74 11.14
CA LYS A 105 15.05 9.65 10.01
C LYS A 105 15.75 11.00 10.15
N LYS A 106 15.86 11.53 11.39
CA LYS A 106 16.58 12.78 11.65
C LYS A 106 18.10 12.63 11.57
N LYS A 107 18.66 11.50 12.01
CA LYS A 107 20.12 11.26 12.00
C LYS A 107 20.66 10.84 10.62
N GLU A 108 19.91 10.03 9.89
CA GLU A 108 20.34 9.44 8.62
C GLU A 108 19.25 9.59 7.54
N PRO A 109 18.95 10.83 7.09
CA PRO A 109 17.90 11.09 6.08
C PRO A 109 18.19 10.42 4.73
N GLN A 110 19.46 10.15 4.42
CA GLN A 110 19.89 9.50 3.17
C GLN A 110 19.46 8.03 3.06
N LYS A 111 19.18 7.34 4.18
CA LYS A 111 18.79 5.90 4.19
C LYS A 111 17.28 5.73 4.05
N ILE A 112 16.71 6.25 2.97
CA ILE A 112 15.24 6.34 2.75
C ILE A 112 14.57 4.97 2.92
N PHE A 113 15.04 3.93 2.21
CA PHE A 113 14.42 2.59 2.24
C PHE A 113 14.49 1.95 3.63
N SER A 114 15.66 1.97 4.28
CA SER A 114 15.78 1.41 5.64
C SER A 114 14.92 2.17 6.65
N ASN A 115 14.79 3.49 6.51
CA ASN A 115 13.94 4.29 7.39
C ASN A 115 12.46 3.98 7.17
N GLU A 116 12.04 3.72 5.93
CA GLU A 116 10.70 3.23 5.63
C GLU A 116 10.46 1.83 6.18
N ALA A 117 11.47 0.95 6.22
CA ALA A 117 11.39 -0.38 6.83
C ALA A 117 11.04 -0.36 8.29
N VAL A 118 11.79 0.42 9.05
CA VAL A 118 11.56 0.55 10.49
C VAL A 118 10.17 1.15 10.73
N THR A 119 9.75 2.10 9.88
CA THR A 119 8.38 2.66 9.95
C THR A 119 7.33 1.59 9.65
N PHE A 120 7.54 0.77 8.63
CA PHE A 120 6.64 -0.31 8.24
C PHE A 120 6.53 -1.38 9.35
N THR A 121 7.64 -1.76 9.98
CA THR A 121 7.62 -2.68 11.14
C THR A 121 6.75 -2.14 12.27
N ALA A 122 6.82 -0.85 12.58
CA ALA A 122 5.97 -0.23 13.59
C ALA A 122 4.49 -0.25 13.19
N VAL A 123 4.17 -0.02 11.91
CA VAL A 123 2.81 -0.12 11.36
C VAL A 123 2.26 -1.55 11.49
N MET A 124 3.08 -2.57 11.19
CA MET A 124 2.71 -3.98 11.34
C MET A 124 2.46 -4.37 12.81
N LEU A 125 3.32 -3.93 13.74
CA LEU A 125 3.07 -4.15 15.16
C LEU A 125 1.80 -3.44 15.66
N THR A 126 1.49 -2.27 15.09
CA THR A 126 0.24 -1.57 15.39
C THR A 126 -0.97 -2.36 14.87
N ALA A 127 -0.88 -2.94 13.66
CA ALA A 127 -1.92 -3.82 13.13
C ALA A 127 -2.13 -5.04 14.04
N ASN A 128 -1.03 -5.66 14.47
CA ASN A 128 -1.04 -6.78 15.40
C ASN A 128 -1.71 -6.40 16.73
N ALA A 129 -1.34 -5.24 17.29
CA ALA A 129 -1.93 -4.74 18.53
C ALA A 129 -3.45 -4.58 18.42
N ILE A 130 -3.94 -3.99 17.32
CA ILE A 130 -5.37 -3.78 17.07
C ILE A 130 -6.09 -5.12 16.85
N ALA A 131 -5.48 -6.07 16.14
CA ALA A 131 -6.06 -7.38 15.88
C ALA A 131 -6.25 -8.18 17.17
N TYR A 132 -5.22 -8.29 18.02
CA TYR A 132 -5.31 -8.96 19.31
C TYR A 132 -6.21 -8.20 20.30
N LEU A 133 -6.21 -6.86 20.26
CA LEU A 133 -7.17 -6.07 21.03
C LEU A 133 -8.61 -6.44 20.62
N GLY A 134 -8.86 -6.66 19.32
CA GLY A 134 -10.11 -7.18 18.83
C GLY A 134 -10.51 -8.53 19.42
N LYS A 135 -9.58 -9.50 19.44
CA LYS A 135 -9.80 -10.82 20.06
C LYS A 135 -10.15 -10.69 21.55
N THR A 136 -9.54 -9.74 22.27
CA THR A 136 -9.81 -9.52 23.71
C THR A 136 -11.15 -8.87 24.00
N LEU A 137 -11.55 -7.89 23.18
CA LEU A 137 -12.77 -7.11 23.38
C LEU A 137 -14.02 -7.85 22.90
N GLY A 138 -13.88 -8.91 22.11
CA GLY A 138 -14.99 -9.43 21.31
C GLY A 138 -14.94 -10.93 21.02
N GLY A 139 -14.87 -11.77 22.04
CA GLY A 139 -15.11 -13.22 21.91
C GLY A 139 -16.49 -13.62 21.33
N SER A 140 -17.34 -12.66 20.93
CA SER A 140 -18.65 -12.90 20.28
C SER A 140 -19.30 -11.69 19.59
N SER A 141 -18.70 -10.49 19.55
CA SER A 141 -19.35 -9.31 18.93
C SER A 141 -19.02 -9.19 17.43
N GLN A 142 -20.06 -9.33 16.60
CA GLN A 142 -20.00 -9.43 15.13
C GLN A 142 -19.55 -8.14 14.37
N HIS A 143 -19.04 -7.10 15.05
CA HIS A 143 -18.75 -5.80 14.42
C HIS A 143 -17.24 -5.48 14.37
N PHE A 144 -16.49 -6.31 13.65
CA PHE A 144 -15.05 -6.12 13.39
C PHE A 144 -14.74 -4.77 12.71
N SER A 145 -15.74 -4.18 12.04
CA SER A 145 -15.69 -2.86 11.41
C SER A 145 -15.17 -1.77 12.36
N LEU A 146 -15.58 -1.76 13.64
CA LEU A 146 -15.14 -0.74 14.60
C LEU A 146 -13.63 -0.79 14.87
N LEU A 147 -13.03 -1.98 14.83
CA LEU A 147 -11.58 -2.15 15.01
C LEU A 147 -10.81 -1.68 13.78
N ILE A 148 -11.35 -1.94 12.58
CA ILE A 148 -10.77 -1.40 11.35
C ILE A 148 -10.88 0.12 11.36
N LEU A 149 -12.00 0.69 11.80
CA LEU A 149 -12.17 2.13 11.95
C LEU A 149 -11.15 2.72 12.93
N LEU A 150 -10.90 2.04 14.06
CA LEU A 150 -9.84 2.41 14.99
C LEU A 150 -8.47 2.46 14.28
N SER A 151 -8.16 1.49 13.42
CA SER A 151 -6.92 1.50 12.63
C SER A 151 -6.82 2.70 11.69
N VAL A 152 -7.94 3.13 11.06
CA VAL A 152 -8.00 4.33 10.22
C VAL A 152 -7.61 5.57 11.03
N VAL A 153 -8.16 5.71 12.23
CA VAL A 153 -7.87 6.86 13.10
C VAL A 153 -6.40 6.84 13.55
N VAL A 154 -5.91 5.70 14.02
CA VAL A 154 -4.53 5.55 14.50
C VAL A 154 -3.53 5.84 13.37
N TYR A 155 -3.67 5.19 12.21
CA TYR A 155 -2.78 5.43 11.08
C TYR A 155 -2.90 6.85 10.53
N GLY A 156 -4.11 7.42 10.47
CA GLY A 156 -4.31 8.79 10.02
C GLY A 156 -3.58 9.82 10.89
N ILE A 157 -3.68 9.69 12.22
CA ILE A 157 -2.96 10.55 13.17
C ILE A 157 -1.45 10.37 13.02
N LEU A 158 -0.97 9.11 13.01
CA LEU A 158 0.46 8.83 12.89
C LEU A 158 1.03 9.33 11.56
N ALA A 159 0.31 9.16 10.45
CA ALA A 159 0.72 9.64 9.15
C ALA A 159 0.89 11.16 9.14
N MET A 160 -0.04 11.90 9.76
CA MET A 160 0.04 13.35 9.90
C MET A 160 1.19 13.79 10.82
N VAL A 161 1.41 13.12 11.95
CA VAL A 161 2.49 13.46 12.89
C VAL A 161 3.87 13.17 12.29
N PHE A 162 4.02 12.05 11.59
CA PHE A 162 5.30 11.62 11.03
C PHE A 162 5.51 12.08 9.58
N HIS A 163 4.58 12.83 8.99
CA HIS A 163 4.59 13.25 7.58
C HIS A 163 4.93 12.10 6.62
N SER A 164 4.35 10.92 6.88
CA SER A 164 4.75 9.66 6.24
C SER A 164 3.72 9.18 5.23
N LYS A 165 4.07 9.26 3.94
CA LYS A 165 3.25 8.73 2.83
C LYS A 165 2.95 7.24 2.99
N LEU A 166 3.92 6.47 3.49
CA LEU A 166 3.75 5.03 3.73
C LEU A 166 2.63 4.76 4.74
N ILE A 167 2.61 5.46 5.88
CA ILE A 167 1.56 5.28 6.90
C ILE A 167 0.20 5.73 6.34
N TRP A 168 0.19 6.79 5.51
CA TRP A 168 -1.02 7.24 4.83
C TRP A 168 -1.58 6.19 3.87
N ILE A 169 -0.73 5.45 3.14
CA ILE A 169 -1.17 4.32 2.32
C ILE A 169 -1.91 3.28 3.18
N PHE A 170 -1.37 2.91 4.34
CA PHE A 170 -2.07 1.99 5.26
C PHE A 170 -3.38 2.58 5.80
N THR A 171 -3.46 3.90 6.00
CA THR A 171 -4.71 4.58 6.35
C THR A 171 -5.76 4.41 5.25
N LEU A 172 -5.37 4.57 3.98
CA LEU A 172 -6.24 4.40 2.83
C LEU A 172 -6.61 2.93 2.58
N LEU A 173 -5.72 1.99 2.87
CA LEU A 173 -6.05 0.57 2.84
C LEU A 173 -7.06 0.23 3.94
N SER A 174 -6.84 0.71 5.16
CA SER A 174 -7.76 0.52 6.29
C SER A 174 -9.13 1.15 6.04
N ILE A 175 -9.20 2.34 5.42
CA ILE A 175 -10.51 2.98 5.16
C ILE A 175 -11.29 2.23 4.08
N GLY A 176 -10.59 1.68 3.07
CA GLY A 176 -11.20 0.78 2.08
C GLY A 176 -11.67 -0.54 2.71
N ALA A 177 -10.86 -1.15 3.58
CA ALA A 177 -11.24 -2.35 4.31
C ALA A 177 -12.45 -2.10 5.23
N TRP A 178 -12.46 -0.97 5.95
CA TRP A 178 -13.58 -0.55 6.78
C TRP A 178 -14.85 -0.41 5.96
N PHE A 179 -14.81 0.35 4.86
CA PHE A 179 -15.97 0.55 3.98
C PHE A 179 -16.51 -0.78 3.43
N GLY A 180 -15.61 -1.68 3.02
CA GLY A 180 -15.98 -3.02 2.55
C GLY A 180 -16.67 -3.85 3.64
N THR A 181 -16.13 -3.87 4.85
CA THR A 181 -16.72 -4.60 5.97
C THR A 181 -18.03 -4.00 6.46
N GLU A 182 -18.12 -2.67 6.61
CA GLU A 182 -19.30 -1.97 7.09
C GLU A 182 -20.47 -2.13 6.12
N THR A 183 -20.24 -1.89 4.83
CA THR A 183 -21.29 -2.11 3.83
C THR A 183 -21.67 -3.60 3.73
N GLY A 184 -20.73 -4.52 3.99
CA GLY A 184 -21.01 -5.95 4.14
C GLY A 184 -21.96 -6.25 5.30
N TYR A 185 -21.67 -5.74 6.50
CA TYR A 185 -22.53 -5.90 7.68
C TYR A 185 -23.91 -5.28 7.48
N LEU A 186 -23.97 -4.07 6.90
CA LEU A 186 -25.23 -3.40 6.61
C LEU A 186 -26.07 -4.12 5.55
N SER A 187 -25.44 -4.92 4.69
CA SER A 187 -26.16 -5.76 3.72
C SER A 187 -26.87 -6.96 4.38
N ARG A 188 -26.57 -7.28 5.66
CA ARG A 188 -27.21 -8.36 6.44
C ARG A 188 -27.23 -9.72 5.72
N GLY A 189 -26.14 -10.06 5.04
CA GLY A 189 -26.03 -11.30 4.25
C GLY A 189 -26.61 -11.22 2.83
N ASN A 190 -27.15 -10.07 2.42
CA ASN A 190 -27.45 -9.79 1.03
C ASN A 190 -26.16 -9.45 0.26
N TRP A 191 -26.05 -9.93 -0.98
CA TRP A 191 -24.96 -9.59 -1.89
C TRP A 191 -25.02 -8.12 -2.37
N TYR A 192 -26.17 -7.46 -2.16
CA TYR A 192 -26.43 -6.08 -2.54
C TYR A 192 -26.56 -5.13 -1.34
N PHE A 193 -25.96 -3.95 -1.46
CA PHE A 193 -26.11 -2.82 -0.54
C PHE A 193 -26.69 -1.68 -1.35
N MET A 194 -27.90 -1.23 -1.01
CA MET A 194 -28.62 -0.24 -1.80
C MET A 194 -28.73 -0.62 -3.30
N GLY A 195 -28.90 -1.91 -3.61
CA GLY A 195 -28.95 -2.42 -4.99
C GLY A 195 -27.60 -2.53 -5.71
N MET A 196 -26.50 -2.22 -5.03
CA MET A 196 -25.14 -2.28 -5.58
C MET A 196 -24.40 -3.54 -5.11
N ASN A 197 -23.86 -4.31 -6.04
CA ASN A 197 -22.91 -5.37 -5.72
C ASN A 197 -21.58 -4.80 -5.21
N TYR A 198 -20.69 -5.67 -4.73
CA TYR A 198 -19.44 -5.24 -4.08
C TYR A 198 -18.55 -4.36 -5.00
N PRO A 199 -18.28 -4.72 -6.27
CA PRO A 199 -17.55 -3.84 -7.19
C PRO A 199 -18.19 -2.47 -7.37
N LEU A 200 -19.52 -2.40 -7.58
CA LEU A 200 -20.20 -1.13 -7.83
C LEU A 200 -20.10 -0.17 -6.62
N ARG A 201 -20.16 -0.69 -5.39
CA ARG A 201 -19.93 0.12 -4.18
C ARG A 201 -18.54 0.76 -4.18
N PHE A 202 -17.53 0.00 -4.59
CA PHE A 202 -16.15 0.49 -4.64
C PHE A 202 -15.87 1.44 -5.81
N VAL A 203 -16.69 1.46 -6.87
CA VAL A 203 -16.65 2.52 -7.88
C VAL A 203 -16.96 3.87 -7.25
N PHE A 204 -18.06 3.98 -6.51
CA PHE A 204 -18.44 5.23 -5.83
C PHE A 204 -17.42 5.61 -4.76
N PHE A 205 -16.98 4.64 -3.96
CA PHE A 205 -15.94 4.87 -2.95
C PHE A 205 -14.63 5.36 -3.58
N GLY A 206 -14.14 4.70 -4.63
CA GLY A 206 -12.93 5.10 -5.37
C GLY A 206 -13.06 6.52 -5.92
N LEU A 207 -14.22 6.86 -6.50
CA LEU A 207 -14.51 8.22 -6.97
C LEU A 207 -14.45 9.26 -5.84
N LEU A 208 -15.03 8.95 -4.66
CA LEU A 208 -14.96 9.82 -3.49
C LEU A 208 -13.52 10.03 -3.03
N ILE A 209 -12.69 8.98 -3.00
CA ILE A 209 -11.28 9.09 -2.64
C ILE A 209 -10.49 9.92 -3.67
N VAL A 210 -10.77 9.77 -4.98
CA VAL A 210 -10.17 10.60 -6.03
C VAL A 210 -10.50 12.08 -5.82
N LEU A 211 -11.77 12.39 -5.57
CA LEU A 211 -12.23 13.75 -5.30
C LEU A 211 -11.60 14.31 -4.02
N ALA A 212 -11.50 13.50 -2.96
CA ALA A 212 -10.81 13.85 -1.73
C ALA A 212 -9.34 14.17 -1.99
N GLY A 213 -8.63 13.35 -2.78
CA GLY A 213 -7.24 13.61 -3.17
C GLY A 213 -7.06 14.95 -3.89
N LYS A 214 -7.94 15.27 -4.85
CA LYS A 214 -7.94 16.58 -5.53
C LYS A 214 -8.26 17.74 -4.57
N TRP A 215 -9.17 17.53 -3.62
CA TRP A 215 -9.51 18.54 -2.64
C TRP A 215 -8.36 18.81 -1.66
N MET A 216 -7.65 17.76 -1.24
CA MET A 216 -6.48 17.85 -0.36
C MET A 216 -5.35 18.67 -0.97
N ASP A 217 -5.21 18.70 -2.29
CA ASP A 217 -4.19 19.51 -2.99
C ASP A 217 -4.39 21.02 -2.80
N ARG A 218 -5.63 21.45 -2.50
CA ARG A 218 -5.94 22.86 -2.18
C ARG A 218 -5.49 23.28 -0.78
N GLY A 219 -5.27 22.34 0.13
CA GLY A 219 -4.96 22.62 1.54
C GLY A 219 -3.47 22.46 1.87
N LYS A 220 -2.86 23.44 2.55
CA LYS A 220 -1.43 23.40 2.90
C LYS A 220 -1.01 22.18 3.74
N ARG A 221 -1.88 21.71 4.64
CA ARG A 221 -1.58 20.62 5.60
C ARG A 221 -1.66 19.22 4.98
N MET A 222 -2.54 19.02 3.99
CA MET A 222 -2.81 17.69 3.40
C MET A 222 -2.20 17.52 2.01
N LYS A 223 -1.57 18.57 1.47
CA LYS A 223 -0.97 18.57 0.14
C LYS A 223 0.04 17.44 -0.09
N GLU A 224 0.82 17.10 0.94
CA GLU A 224 1.81 16.02 0.88
C GLU A 224 1.18 14.65 0.61
N PHE A 225 -0.07 14.45 1.03
CA PHE A 225 -0.83 13.20 0.88
C PHE A 225 -1.78 13.22 -0.32
N ALA A 226 -1.98 14.36 -0.98
CA ALA A 226 -2.93 14.54 -2.06
C ALA A 226 -2.67 13.58 -3.23
N ASN A 227 -1.41 13.50 -3.70
CA ASN A 227 -1.03 12.62 -4.81
C ASN A 227 -1.21 11.13 -4.45
N VAL A 228 -0.81 10.74 -3.24
CA VAL A 228 -0.98 9.35 -2.75
C VAL A 228 -2.46 8.97 -2.68
N THR A 229 -3.29 9.88 -2.16
CA THR A 229 -4.75 9.68 -2.06
C THR A 229 -5.39 9.59 -3.43
N TYR A 230 -4.97 10.44 -4.37
CA TYR A 230 -5.44 10.43 -5.75
C TYR A 230 -5.11 9.11 -6.45
N ILE A 231 -3.86 8.65 -6.36
CA ILE A 231 -3.43 7.37 -6.96
C ILE A 231 -4.18 6.18 -6.34
N ALA A 232 -4.32 6.15 -5.02
CA ALA A 232 -5.07 5.09 -4.34
C ALA A 232 -6.56 5.09 -4.75
N GLY A 233 -7.18 6.26 -4.83
CA GLY A 233 -8.56 6.40 -5.30
C GLY A 233 -8.74 5.92 -6.74
N MET A 234 -7.79 6.27 -7.63
CA MET A 234 -7.79 5.76 -9.00
C MET A 234 -7.64 4.24 -9.03
N ALA A 235 -6.75 3.67 -8.21
CA ALA A 235 -6.59 2.22 -8.12
C ALA A 235 -7.90 1.54 -7.70
N TYR A 236 -8.55 2.03 -6.64
CA TYR A 236 -9.87 1.52 -6.24
C TYR A 236 -10.90 1.64 -7.36
N LEU A 237 -10.95 2.79 -8.03
CA LEU A 237 -11.91 3.05 -9.10
C LEU A 237 -11.69 2.11 -10.30
N PHE A 238 -10.47 2.03 -10.82
CA PHE A 238 -10.16 1.24 -12.01
C PHE A 238 -10.26 -0.26 -11.76
N ILE A 239 -9.79 -0.75 -10.61
CA ILE A 239 -9.94 -2.17 -10.26
C ILE A 239 -11.43 -2.53 -10.16
N SER A 240 -12.24 -1.65 -9.56
CA SER A 240 -13.67 -1.89 -9.40
C SER A 240 -14.43 -1.83 -10.72
N LEU A 241 -14.10 -0.87 -11.59
CA LEU A 241 -14.67 -0.78 -12.94
C LEU A 241 -14.29 -1.99 -13.80
N TRP A 242 -13.05 -2.47 -13.68
CA TRP A 242 -12.60 -3.68 -14.35
C TRP A 242 -13.40 -4.90 -13.88
N LEU A 243 -13.53 -5.10 -12.57
CA LEU A 243 -14.36 -6.18 -12.02
C LEU A 243 -15.84 -6.04 -12.44
N LEU A 244 -16.39 -4.83 -12.45
CA LEU A 244 -17.75 -4.57 -12.90
C LEU A 244 -17.94 -4.84 -14.40
N SER A 245 -16.91 -4.58 -15.22
CA SER A 245 -16.94 -4.89 -16.65
C SER A 245 -16.98 -6.38 -16.92
N VAL A 246 -16.38 -7.21 -16.06
CA VAL A 246 -16.38 -8.67 -16.19
C VAL A 246 -17.65 -9.27 -15.60
N PHE A 247 -18.00 -8.84 -14.38
CA PHE A 247 -19.05 -9.47 -13.58
C PHE A 247 -20.38 -8.73 -13.54
N GLY A 248 -20.52 -7.58 -14.22
CA GLY A 248 -21.73 -6.76 -14.17
C GLY A 248 -22.19 -6.43 -12.74
N ASN A 249 -23.48 -6.11 -12.57
CA ASN A 249 -24.11 -5.96 -11.25
C ASN A 249 -24.71 -7.27 -10.73
N PHE A 250 -24.03 -8.40 -10.96
CA PHE A 250 -24.46 -9.69 -10.42
C PHE A 250 -23.97 -9.85 -8.97
N GLY A 251 -24.82 -10.46 -8.13
CA GLY A 251 -24.58 -10.62 -6.70
C GLY A 251 -23.77 -11.89 -6.37
N SER A 252 -23.90 -12.93 -7.19
CA SER A 252 -23.17 -14.19 -7.02
C SER A 252 -22.56 -14.68 -8.34
N LEU A 253 -21.49 -15.47 -8.25
CA LEU A 253 -20.88 -16.13 -9.42
C LEU A 253 -21.89 -17.02 -10.15
N GLU A 254 -22.74 -17.74 -9.41
CA GLU A 254 -23.80 -18.57 -10.00
C GLU A 254 -24.77 -17.74 -10.86
N SER A 255 -25.19 -16.56 -10.38
CA SER A 255 -26.07 -15.68 -11.15
C SER A 255 -25.41 -15.15 -12.42
N TRP A 256 -24.09 -14.93 -12.39
CA TRP A 256 -23.32 -14.50 -13.55
C TRP A 256 -23.11 -15.64 -14.57
N TYR A 257 -22.81 -16.86 -14.13
CA TYR A 257 -22.64 -18.03 -15.02
C TYR A 257 -23.90 -18.38 -15.82
N ASN A 258 -25.08 -18.04 -15.30
CA ASN A 258 -26.35 -18.32 -15.97
C ASN A 258 -26.69 -17.31 -17.09
N VAL A 259 -25.88 -16.27 -17.29
CA VAL A 259 -26.07 -15.29 -18.35
C VAL A 259 -25.42 -15.80 -19.63
N PRO A 260 -26.15 -15.90 -20.76
CA PRO A 260 -25.55 -16.26 -22.04
C PRO A 260 -24.49 -15.22 -22.41
N GLN A 261 -23.28 -15.71 -22.70
CA GLN A 261 -22.09 -14.90 -23.01
C GLN A 261 -21.99 -14.61 -24.52
#